data_AF-A0AAW4L4B8-F1
#
_entry.id   AF-A0AAW4L4B8-F1
#
_cell.length_a   1.000
_cell.length_b   1.000
_cell.length_c   1.000
_cell.angle_alpha   90.00
_cell.angle_beta   90.00
_cell.angle_gamma   90.00
#
_symmetry.space_group_name_H-M   'P 1'
#
loop_
_entity.id
_entity.type
_entity.pdbx_description
1 polymer ?
#
loop_
_entity_poly.entity_id
_entity_poly.type
_entity_poly.pdbx_seq_one_letter_code
_entity_poly.pdbx_strand_id
1 'polypeptide(L)'
;GPKRFHQPPISLEELPALEAVILSHNHYDHLDRKAVVQLAEKTRYFLAPLGVGDTLVRWGVDASKVRQLEWWQGSDVDGLRFVCTPAQHF
;
A
#
# COMPACT_ATOMS: atom_id res chain seq x y z
N GLY A 1 7.45 10.03 -11.87
CA GLY A 1 8.80 9.48 -11.66
C GLY A 1 9.45 9.13 -12.98
N PRO A 2 10.67 8.60 -12.96
CA PRO A 2 11.38 8.17 -14.17
C PRO A 2 10.60 7.07 -14.91
N LYS A 3 10.75 7.00 -16.23
CA LYS A 3 10.15 5.94 -17.05
C LYS A 3 10.84 4.61 -16.74
N ARG A 4 10.06 3.56 -16.50
CA ARG A 4 10.58 2.21 -16.29
C ARG A 4 11.20 1.66 -17.59
N PHE A 5 12.36 1.03 -17.49
CA PHE A 5 13.03 0.38 -18.64
C PHE A 5 12.53 -1.04 -18.90
N HIS A 6 12.05 -1.71 -17.85
CA HIS A 6 11.57 -3.10 -17.92
C HIS A 6 10.06 -3.11 -17.66
N GLN A 7 9.31 -4.02 -18.28
CA GLN A 7 7.91 -4.20 -17.90
C GLN A 7 7.81 -4.92 -16.55
N PRO A 8 6.76 -4.69 -15.74
CA PRO A 8 6.45 -5.56 -14.61
C PRO A 8 6.31 -7.02 -15.10
N PRO A 9 6.81 -8.01 -14.34
CA PRO A 9 6.75 -9.41 -14.74
C PRO A 9 5.33 -10.00 -14.68
N ILE A 10 4.39 -9.32 -14.01
CA ILE A 10 2.97 -9.67 -13.91
C ILE A 10 2.15 -8.37 -13.98
N SER A 11 1.02 -8.42 -14.67
CA SER A 11 0.08 -7.30 -14.70
C SER A 11 -0.74 -7.22 -13.41
N LEU A 12 -1.37 -6.06 -13.14
CA LEU A 12 -2.23 -5.93 -11.96
C LEU A 12 -3.53 -6.74 -12.11
N GLU A 13 -3.97 -6.95 -13.34
CA GLU A 13 -5.13 -7.75 -13.71
C GLU A 13 -4.93 -9.24 -13.37
N GLU A 14 -3.71 -9.75 -13.59
CA GLU A 14 -3.32 -11.14 -13.32
C GLU A 14 -3.09 -11.44 -11.83
N LEU A 15 -3.00 -10.41 -10.98
CA LEU A 15 -2.90 -10.63 -9.54
C LEU A 15 -4.19 -11.28 -8.98
N PRO A 16 -4.06 -12.28 -8.08
CA PRO A 16 -5.19 -12.85 -7.37
C PRO A 16 -5.79 -11.84 -6.39
N ALA A 17 -6.86 -12.23 -5.69
CA ALA A 17 -7.31 -11.47 -4.52
C ALA A 17 -6.15 -11.36 -3.51
N LEU A 18 -5.92 -10.15 -3.03
CA LEU A 18 -4.84 -9.84 -2.09
C LEU A 18 -5.43 -9.58 -0.71
N GLU A 19 -4.89 -10.24 0.30
CA GLU A 19 -5.28 -9.95 1.67
C GLU A 19 -4.78 -8.55 2.09
N ALA A 20 -3.54 -8.20 1.73
CA ALA A 20 -3.01 -6.88 2.00
C ALA A 20 -2.02 -6.38 0.95
N VAL A 21 -1.98 -5.05 0.81
CA VAL A 21 -0.90 -4.29 0.15
C VAL A 21 -0.19 -3.47 1.22
N ILE A 22 1.14 -3.50 1.22
CA ILE A 22 1.98 -2.83 2.22
C ILE A 22 2.74 -1.70 1.53
N LEU A 23 2.71 -0.50 2.13
CA LEU A 23 3.40 0.68 1.63
C LEU A 23 4.43 1.13 2.65
N SER A 24 5.65 1.42 2.20
CA SER A 24 6.74 1.87 3.08
C SER A 24 6.78 3.40 3.25
N HIS A 25 6.58 4.17 2.18
CA HIS A 25 6.58 5.63 2.16
C HIS A 25 5.90 6.15 0.87
N ASN A 26 5.90 7.47 0.66
CA ASN A 26 5.10 8.16 -0.36
C ASN A 26 5.82 8.49 -1.68
N HIS A 27 7.05 8.02 -1.89
CA HIS A 27 7.75 8.29 -3.15
C HIS A 27 7.11 7.58 -4.33
N TYR A 28 7.17 8.19 -5.52
CA TYR A 28 6.47 7.71 -6.71
C TYR A 28 6.90 6.32 -7.22
N ASP A 29 8.09 5.86 -6.85
CA ASP A 29 8.59 4.51 -7.14
C ASP A 29 8.08 3.46 -6.14
N HIS A 30 7.52 3.89 -5.01
CA HIS A 30 6.89 3.06 -3.97
C HIS A 30 5.37 3.28 -3.83
N LEU A 31 4.85 4.40 -4.34
CA LEU A 31 3.45 4.80 -4.25
C LEU A 31 2.98 5.34 -5.62
N ASP A 32 2.39 4.45 -6.40
CA ASP A 32 1.78 4.79 -7.69
C ASP A 32 0.25 4.88 -7.56
N ARG A 33 -0.30 6.05 -7.90
CA ARG A 33 -1.76 6.29 -7.79
C ARG A 33 -2.58 5.35 -8.67
N LYS A 34 -2.14 5.06 -9.90
CA LYS A 34 -2.91 4.21 -10.82
C LYS A 34 -2.95 2.78 -10.29
N ALA A 35 -1.82 2.27 -9.81
CA ALA A 35 -1.70 0.96 -9.19
C ALA A 35 -2.57 0.87 -7.93
N VAL A 36 -2.52 1.87 -7.03
CA VAL A 36 -3.37 1.88 -5.82
C VAL A 36 -4.85 1.80 -6.17
N VAL A 37 -5.32 2.62 -7.11
CA VAL A 37 -6.73 2.65 -7.51
C VAL A 37 -7.18 1.31 -8.10
N GLN A 38 -6.36 0.69 -8.96
CA GLN A 38 -6.66 -0.63 -9.53
C GLN A 38 -6.61 -1.74 -8.47
N LEU A 39 -5.63 -1.70 -7.57
CA LEU A 39 -5.48 -2.69 -6.50
C LEU A 39 -6.59 -2.59 -5.44
N ALA A 40 -7.25 -1.43 -5.31
CA ALA A 40 -8.32 -1.23 -4.34
C ALA A 40 -9.50 -2.18 -4.54
N GLU A 41 -9.74 -2.65 -5.76
CA GLU A 41 -10.80 -3.63 -6.06
C GLU A 41 -10.38 -5.06 -5.67
N LYS A 42 -9.08 -5.37 -5.73
CA LYS A 42 -8.52 -6.71 -5.49
C LYS A 42 -8.02 -6.93 -4.07
N THR A 43 -7.86 -5.86 -3.29
CA THR A 43 -7.20 -5.89 -1.99
C THR A 43 -8.21 -5.71 -0.85
N ARG A 44 -8.03 -6.49 0.23
CA ARG A 44 -8.82 -6.35 1.46
C ARG A 44 -8.30 -5.22 2.35
N TYR A 45 -6.99 -5.15 2.59
CA TYR A 45 -6.36 -4.09 3.41
C TYR A 45 -5.18 -3.38 2.75
N PHE A 46 -5.05 -2.08 2.98
CA PHE A 46 -3.80 -1.35 2.76
C PHE A 46 -3.16 -1.07 4.12
N LEU A 47 -1.93 -1.53 4.33
CA LEU A 47 -1.12 -1.23 5.50
C LEU A 47 -0.13 -0.13 5.14
N ALA A 48 -0.22 1.02 5.80
CA ALA A 48 0.54 2.21 5.42
C ALA A 48 0.99 3.02 6.64
N PRO A 49 2.11 3.75 6.57
CA PRO A 49 2.49 4.69 7.61
C PRO A 49 1.56 5.92 7.63
N LEU A 50 1.66 6.71 8.70
CA LEU A 50 0.97 8.00 8.84
C LEU A 50 1.15 8.89 7.59
N GLY A 51 0.08 9.58 7.16
CA GLY A 51 0.02 10.45 5.99
C GLY A 51 -0.09 9.72 4.63
N VAL A 52 0.46 8.51 4.51
CA VAL A 52 0.27 7.68 3.31
C VAL A 52 -1.17 7.16 3.26
N GLY A 53 -1.70 6.67 4.39
CA GLY A 53 -3.09 6.22 4.49
C GLY A 53 -4.09 7.32 4.09
N ASP A 54 -3.88 8.54 4.56
CA ASP A 54 -4.71 9.70 4.19
C ASP A 54 -4.66 9.98 2.68
N THR A 55 -3.50 9.74 2.06
CA THR A 55 -3.32 9.87 0.60
C THR A 55 -4.12 8.82 -0.17
N LEU A 56 -4.16 7.57 0.31
CA LEU A 56 -4.98 6.52 -0.29
C LEU A 56 -6.47 6.86 -0.24
N VAL A 57 -6.96 7.34 0.91
CA VAL A 57 -8.37 7.74 1.07
C VAL A 57 -8.70 8.90 0.12
N ARG A 58 -7.82 9.91 0.00
CA ARG A 58 -7.98 11.00 -0.97
C ARG A 58 -8.00 10.52 -2.42
N TRP A 59 -7.37 9.39 -2.73
CA TRP A 59 -7.40 8.78 -4.06
C TRP A 59 -8.62 7.89 -4.32
N GLY A 60 -9.50 7.73 -3.33
CA GLY A 60 -10.76 7.00 -3.45
C GLY A 60 -10.72 5.58 -2.88
N VAL A 61 -9.67 5.19 -2.17
CA VAL A 61 -9.67 3.93 -1.41
C VAL A 61 -10.65 4.07 -0.24
N ASP A 62 -11.54 3.09 -0.06
CA ASP A 62 -12.44 3.03 1.09
C ASP A 62 -11.63 3.07 2.39
N ALA A 63 -11.94 4.02 3.27
CA ALA A 63 -11.24 4.21 4.54
C ALA A 63 -11.27 2.95 5.43
N SER A 64 -12.31 2.11 5.32
CA SER A 64 -12.41 0.85 6.05
C SER A 64 -11.34 -0.18 5.65
N LYS A 65 -10.76 -0.05 4.44
CA LYS A 65 -9.66 -0.88 3.95
C LYS A 65 -8.29 -0.37 4.40
N VAL A 66 -8.17 0.88 4.88
CA VAL A 66 -6.88 1.46 5.24
C VAL A 66 -6.57 1.19 6.72
N ARG A 67 -5.36 0.67 6.98
CA ARG A 67 -4.76 0.53 8.31
C ARG A 67 -3.53 1.42 8.34
N GLN A 68 -3.71 2.60 8.91
CA GLN A 68 -2.65 3.58 9.04
C GLN A 68 -1.96 3.40 10.39
N LEU A 69 -0.64 3.21 10.38
CA LEU A 69 0.15 2.83 11.55
C LEU A 69 1.25 3.87 11.82
N GLU A 70 1.37 4.27 13.08
CA GLU A 70 2.58 4.93 13.59
C GLU A 70 3.69 3.91 13.85
N TRP A 71 4.92 4.38 14.03
CA TRP A 71 6.02 3.51 14.43
C TRP A 71 5.69 2.73 15.70
N TRP A 72 6.05 1.44 15.67
CA TRP A 72 5.79 0.43 16.68
C TRP A 72 4.33 0.03 16.86
N GLN A 73 3.39 0.66 16.14
CA GLN A 73 2.04 0.15 16.01
C GLN A 73 2.00 -1.02 15.04
N GLY A 74 0.98 -1.85 15.18
CA GLY A 74 0.79 -3.01 14.32
C GLY A 74 -0.67 -3.37 14.11
N SER A 75 -0.90 -4.19 13.08
CA SER A 75 -2.20 -4.75 12.74
C SER A 75 -2.03 -6.25 12.48
N ASP A 76 -2.99 -7.02 12.94
CA ASP A 76 -3.12 -8.43 12.61
C ASP A 76 -3.95 -8.58 11.33
N VAL A 77 -3.43 -9.33 10.37
CA VAL A 77 -4.06 -9.58 9.07
C VAL A 77 -3.78 -11.03 8.68
N ASP A 78 -4.84 -11.82 8.49
CA ASP A 78 -4.77 -13.25 8.15
C ASP A 78 -3.80 -14.07 9.02
N GLY A 79 -3.87 -13.87 10.34
CA GLY A 79 -3.00 -14.56 11.31
C GLY A 79 -1.56 -14.07 11.36
N LEU A 80 -1.20 -13.04 10.57
CA LEU A 80 0.13 -12.42 10.56
C LEU A 80 0.11 -11.05 11.25
N ARG A 81 1.09 -10.83 12.13
CA ARG A 81 1.30 -9.55 12.81
C ARG A 81 2.22 -8.66 11.97
N PHE A 82 1.70 -7.53 11.50
CA PHE A 82 2.48 -6.49 10.84
C PHE A 82 2.81 -5.37 11.82
N VAL A 83 4.06 -4.91 11.86
CA VAL A 83 4.52 -3.81 12.72
C VAL A 83 5.19 -2.76 11.85
N CYS A 84 4.76 -1.51 11.95
CA CYS A 84 5.41 -0.40 11.26
C CYS A 84 6.68 -0.01 12.03
N THR A 85 7.86 -0.29 11.51
CA THR A 85 9.13 0.06 12.17
C THR A 85 9.72 1.36 11.60
N PRO A 86 10.56 2.09 12.36
CA PRO A 86 11.25 3.26 11.86
C PRO A 86 12.15 2.95 10.65
N ALA A 87 12.32 3.95 9.79
CA ALA A 87 13.26 3.94 8.67
C ALA A 87 13.97 5.29 8.58
N GLN A 88 15.24 5.29 8.17
CA GLN A 88 15.96 6.51 7.81
C GLN A 88 15.85 6.72 6.31
N HIS A 89 14.88 7.53 5.92
CA HIS A 89 14.56 7.86 4.53
C HIS A 89 13.86 9.23 4.50
N PHE A 90 13.79 9.85 3.33
CA PHE A 90 13.06 11.11 3.10
C PHE A 90 12.22 10.97 1.85
#